data_AF-A0AB36VFT3-F1
#
_entry.id   AF-A0AB36VFT3-F1
#
_cell.length_a   1.000
_cell.length_b   1.000
_cell.length_c   1.000
_cell.angle_alpha   90.00
_cell.angle_beta   90.00
_cell.angle_gamma   90.00
#
_symmetry.space_group_name_H-M   'P 1'
#
loop_
_entity.id
_entity.type
_entity.pdbx_description
1 polymer ?
#
loop_
_entity_poly.entity_id
_entity_poly.type
_entity_poly.pdbx_seq_one_letter_code
_entity_poly.pdbx_strand_id
1 'polypeptide(L)' 'MEFNDLGITIKELRIKKNISQSDLCHGICSQSQISKIEKGVIYPSSILLYQLSERLGINPNNIFALTQ' A
#
# COMPACT_ATOMS: atom_id res chain seq x y z
N MET A 1 -4.86 -18.35 -0.20
CA MET A 1 -4.00 -17.89 -1.33
C MET A 1 -4.40 -16.45 -1.67
N GLU A 2 -4.51 -15.56 -0.67
CA GLU A 2 -5.66 -14.64 -0.61
C GLU A 2 -5.35 -13.19 -0.21
N PHE A 3 -4.10 -12.72 -0.26
CA PHE A 3 -3.78 -11.33 0.10
C PHE A 3 -3.07 -10.55 -1.01
N ASN A 4 -3.05 -11.14 -2.21
CA ASN A 4 -2.42 -10.55 -3.38
C ASN A 4 -3.15 -9.29 -3.84
N ASP A 5 -4.47 -9.21 -3.71
CA ASP A 5 -5.25 -8.13 -4.31
C ASP A 5 -4.95 -6.76 -3.67
N LEU A 6 -4.72 -6.71 -2.35
CA LEU A 6 -4.28 -5.48 -1.68
C LEU A 6 -2.90 -5.04 -2.15
N GLY A 7 -1.92 -5.95 -2.11
CA GLY A 7 -0.54 -5.66 -2.51
C GLY A 7 -0.42 -5.24 -3.98
N ILE A 8 -1.15 -5.92 -4.86
CA ILE A 8 -1.27 -5.60 -6.28
C ILE A 8 -1.91 -4.22 -6.44
N THR A 9 -3.02 -3.94 -5.77
CA THR A 9 -3.69 -2.63 -5.87
C THR A 9 -2.78 -1.49 -5.42
N ILE A 10 -2.08 -1.63 -4.30
CA ILE A 10 -1.12 -0.63 -3.82
C ILE A 10 -0.04 -0.39 -4.87
N LYS A 11 0.53 -1.46 -5.45
CA LYS A 11 1.55 -1.38 -6.49
C LYS A 11 1.03 -0.68 -7.75
N GLU A 12 -0.17 -1.03 -8.20
CA GLU A 12 -0.80 -0.43 -9.38
C GLU A 12 -1.05 1.06 -9.19
N LEU A 13 -1.62 1.46 -8.06
CA LEU A 13 -1.84 2.86 -7.73
C LEU A 13 -0.53 3.63 -7.67
N ARG A 14 0.49 3.05 -7.05
CA ARG A 14 1.83 3.64 -6.98
C ARG A 14 2.41 3.89 -8.38
N ILE A 15 2.31 2.89 -9.27
CA ILE A 15 2.79 3.00 -10.66
C ILE A 15 1.95 4.02 -11.45
N LYS A 16 0.62 4.03 -11.29
CA LYS A 16 -0.28 5.02 -11.90
C LYS A 16 0.07 6.46 -11.49
N LYS A 17 0.57 6.67 -10.27
CA LYS A 17 1.06 7.97 -9.78
C LYS A 17 2.52 8.25 -10.14
N ASN A 18 3.20 7.32 -10.78
CA ASN A 18 4.60 7.42 -11.19
C ASN A 18 5.57 7.74 -10.02
N ILE A 19 5.34 7.12 -8.86
CA ILE A 19 6.22 7.27 -7.69
C ILE A 19 6.94 5.96 -7.36
N SER A 20 8.14 6.05 -6.77
CA SER A 20 8.89 4.88 -6.34
C SER A 20 8.37 4.31 -5.01
N GLN A 21 8.81 3.10 -4.64
CA GLN A 21 8.49 2.54 -3.32
C GLN A 21 9.09 3.38 -2.18
N SER A 22 10.24 4.02 -2.41
CA SER A 22 10.85 4.98 -1.49
C SER A 22 10.01 6.24 -1.32
N ASP A 23 9.42 6.77 -2.39
CA ASP A 23 8.55 7.95 -2.32
C ASP A 23 7.24 7.64 -1.58
N LEU A 24 6.69 6.45 -1.82
CA LEU A 24 5.50 5.99 -1.11
C LEU A 24 5.76 5.81 0.39
N CYS A 25 6.91 5.24 0.77
CA CYS A 25 7.23 4.96 2.17
C CYS A 25 7.78 6.16 2.95
N HIS A 26 8.18 7.23 2.27
CA HIS A 26 8.89 8.36 2.87
C HIS A 26 8.10 8.96 4.06
N GLY A 27 8.74 9.00 5.23
CA GLY A 27 8.13 9.49 6.48
C GLY A 27 7.04 8.60 7.09
N ILE A 28 6.82 7.41 6.54
CA ILE A 28 5.76 6.48 6.96
C ILE A 28 6.37 5.15 7.45
N CYS A 29 7.18 4.51 6.60
CA CYS A 29 7.75 3.20 6.89
C CYS A 29 9.02 2.96 6.05
N SER A 30 9.61 1.77 6.16
CA SER A 30 10.75 1.40 5.31
C SER A 30 10.31 0.99 3.91
N GLN A 31 11.18 1.23 2.91
CA GLN A 31 10.94 0.77 1.54
C GLN A 31 10.83 -0.76 1.45
N SER A 32 11.53 -1.49 2.33
CA SER A 32 11.40 -2.94 2.48
C SER A 32 9.99 -3.37 2.90
N GLN A 33 9.34 -2.62 3.81
CA GLN A 33 7.96 -2.90 4.20
C GLN A 33 7.01 -2.74 3.01
N ILE A 34 7.14 -1.67 2.21
CA ILE A 34 6.34 -1.51 0.99
C ILE A 34 6.58 -2.68 0.02
N SER A 35 7.82 -3.07 -0.19
CA SER A 35 8.14 -4.21 -1.07
C SER A 35 7.46 -5.51 -0.62
N LYS A 36 7.43 -5.77 0.69
CA LYS A 36 6.76 -6.94 1.27
C LYS A 36 5.24 -6.83 1.18
N ILE A 37 4.66 -5.65 1.39
CA ILE A 37 3.22 -5.40 1.24
C ILE A 37 2.79 -5.61 -0.22
N GLU A 38 3.51 -5.03 -1.19
CA GLU A 38 3.20 -5.17 -2.62
C GLU A 38 3.35 -6.61 -3.13
N LYS A 39 4.10 -7.45 -2.42
CA LYS A 39 4.27 -8.89 -2.71
C LYS A 39 3.31 -9.79 -1.91
N GLY A 40 2.43 -9.20 -1.09
CA GLY A 40 1.51 -9.95 -0.23
C GLY A 40 2.20 -10.74 0.91
N VAL A 41 3.45 -10.39 1.25
CA VAL A 41 4.26 -11.09 2.26
C VAL A 41 3.90 -10.64 3.68
N ILE A 42 3.58 -9.35 3.85
CA ILE A 42 3.15 -8.79 5.14
C ILE A 42 1.90 -7.96 4.95
N TYR A 43 1.09 -7.91 6.02
CA TYR A 43 -0.07 -7.07 6.07
C TYR A 43 0.26 -5.72 6.74
N PRO A 44 -0.10 -4.57 6.15
CA PRO A 44 0.07 -3.29 6.82
C PRO A 44 -0.92 -3.16 7.99
N SER A 45 -0.53 -2.48 9.06
CA SER A 45 -1.49 -2.08 10.10
C SER A 45 -2.51 -1.10 9.53
N SER A 46 -3.69 -0.97 10.17
CA SER A 46 -4.72 -0.01 9.72
C SER A 46 -4.20 1.44 9.67
N ILE A 47 -3.31 1.81 10.59
CA ILE A 47 -2.65 3.12 10.61
C ILE A 47 -1.74 3.28 9.39
N LEU A 48 -0.90 2.28 9.12
CA LEU A 48 -0.01 2.30 7.96
C LEU A 48 -0.83 2.36 6.66
N LEU A 49 -1.89 1.57 6.57
CA LEU A 49 -2.76 1.52 5.41
C LEU A 49 -3.44 2.88 5.13
N TYR A 50 -3.91 3.55 6.18
CA TYR A 50 -4.43 4.91 6.11
C TYR A 50 -3.37 5.91 5.61
N GLN A 51 -2.15 5.87 6.15
CA GLN A 51 -1.07 6.77 5.70
C GLN A 51 -0.70 6.53 4.23
N LEU A 52 -0.72 5.27 3.79
CA LEU A 52 -0.49 4.92 2.39
C LEU A 52 -1.64 5.38 1.50
N SER A 53 -2.90 5.26 1.92
CA SER A 53 -4.05 5.75 1.15
C SER A 53 -4.01 7.25 0.93
N GLU A 54 -3.60 8.03 1.95
CA GLU A 54 -3.42 9.47 1.83
C GLU A 54 -2.35 9.81 0.77
N ARG A 55 -1.20 9.13 0.79
CA ARG A 55 -0.13 9.32 -0.22
C ARG A 55 -0.58 8.90 -1.62
N LEU A 56 -1.28 7.77 -1.71
CA LEU A 56 -1.90 7.28 -2.94
C LEU A 56 -3.11 8.11 -3.37
N GLY A 57 -3.56 9.07 -2.55
CA GLY A 57 -4.65 9.99 -2.88
C GLY A 57 -5.96 9.27 -3.19
N ILE A 58 -6.23 8.19 -2.46
CA ILE A 58 -7.47 7.43 -2.57
C ILE A 58 -8.18 7.39 -1.23
N ASN A 59 -9.51 7.28 -1.27
CA ASN A 59 -10.28 7.17 -0.04
C ASN A 59 -9.84 5.92 0.73
N PRO A 60 -9.44 6.04 2.01
CA PRO A 60 -9.03 4.90 2.82
C PRO A 60 -10.06 3.76 2.81
N ASN A 61 -11.36 4.08 2.80
CA ASN A 61 -12.44 3.10 2.77
C ASN A 61 -12.35 2.17 1.54
N ASN A 62 -11.86 2.67 0.41
CA ASN A 62 -11.69 1.88 -0.80
C ASN A 62 -10.57 0.84 -0.63
N ILE A 63 -9.50 1.18 0.11
CA ILE A 63 -8.45 0.21 0.43
C ILE A 63 -8.95 -0.77 1.50
N PHE A 64 -9.61 -0.28 2.55
CA PHE A 64 -10.13 -1.13 3.63
C PHE A 64 -11.15 -2.16 3.12
N ALA A 65 -11.90 -1.87 2.06
CA ALA A 65 -12.79 -2.87 1.45
C ALA A 65 -12.04 -4.08 0.86
N LEU A 66 -10.76 -3.93 0.49
CA LEU A 66 -9.89 -4.99 -0.05
C LEU A 66 -9.22 -5.84 1.05
N THR A 67 -9.57 -5.56 2.31
CA THR A 67 -8.99 -6.20 3.49
C THR A 67 -9.87 -7.30 4.09
N GLN A 68 -11.04 -7.52 3.48
CA GLN A 68 -12.08 -8.45 3.94
C GLN A 68 -12.08 -9.76 3.16
#